data_AF-A0A6I4VWJ4-F1
#
_entry.id   AF-A0A6I4VWJ4-F1
#
_cell.length_a   1.000
_cell.length_b   1.000
_cell.length_c   1.000
_cell.angle_alpha   90.00
_cell.angle_beta   90.00
_cell.angle_gamma   90.00
#
_symmetry.space_group_name_H-M   'P 1'
#
loop_
_entity.id
_entity.type
_entity.pdbx_description
1 polymer ?
#
loop_
_entity_poly.entity_id
_entity_poly.type
_entity_poly.pdbx_seq_one_letter_code
_entity_poly.pdbx_strand_id
1 'polypeptide(L)' 'MPQSELAKKWNTRQSAISRVENAESSLTLSSLIKHADALGVEVEVIFKKKNEHDLLPT' A
#
# COMPACT_ATOMS: atom_id res chain seq x y z
N MET A 1 -4.56 6.34 -13.53
CA MET A 1 -3.43 7.29 -13.52
C MET A 1 -2.15 6.54 -13.85
N PRO A 2 -1.26 7.06 -14.70
CA PRO A 2 0.04 6.43 -14.97
C PRO A 2 0.95 6.39 -13.74
N GLN A 3 1.75 5.33 -13.57
CA GLN A 3 2.71 5.21 -12.45
C GLN A 3 3.69 6.41 -12.39
N SER A 4 4.05 6.98 -13.55
CA SER A 4 4.92 8.16 -13.62
C SER A 4 4.27 9.42 -13.04
N GLU A 5 2.95 9.55 -13.14
CA GLU A 5 2.19 10.65 -12.53
C GLU A 5 2.02 10.42 -11.03
N LEU A 6 1.72 9.19 -10.62
CA LEU A 6 1.64 8.81 -9.21
C LEU A 6 2.99 9.01 -8.48
N ALA A 7 4.10 8.67 -9.15
CA ALA A 7 5.45 8.89 -8.65
C ALA A 7 5.75 10.38 -8.43
N LYS A 8 5.27 11.26 -9.32
CA LYS A 8 5.41 12.72 -9.14
C LYS A 8 4.61 13.20 -7.92
N LYS A 9 3.36 12.76 -7.77
CA LYS A 9 2.49 13.12 -6.63
C LYS A 9 3.06 12.65 -5.30
N TRP A 10 3.59 11.42 -5.26
CA TRP A 10 4.23 10.85 -4.08
C TRP A 10 5.70 11.28 -3.92
N ASN A 11 6.24 12.13 -4.80
CA ASN A 11 7.64 12.54 -4.79
C ASN A 11 8.63 11.36 -4.64
N THR A 12 8.47 10.36 -5.51
CA THR A 12 9.26 9.12 -5.51
C THR A 12 9.61 8.71 -6.93
N ARG A 13 10.32 7.57 -7.08
CA ARG A 13 10.65 7.00 -8.40
C ARG A 13 9.50 6.12 -8.89
N GLN A 14 9.26 6.09 -10.20
CA GLN A 14 8.30 5.15 -10.80
C GLN A 14 8.61 3.69 -10.45
N SER A 15 9.90 3.31 -10.37
CA SER A 15 10.29 1.97 -9.93
C SER A 15 9.92 1.66 -8.47
N ALA A 16 9.77 2.67 -7.62
CA ALA A 16 9.23 2.47 -6.27
C ALA A 16 7.73 2.17 -6.33
N ILE A 17 6.97 2.87 -7.17
CA ILE A 17 5.55 2.57 -7.42
C ILE A 17 5.38 1.13 -7.93
N SER A 18 6.17 0.73 -8.93
CA SER A 18 6.11 -0.62 -9.50
C SER A 18 6.32 -1.70 -8.43
N ARG A 19 7.34 -1.54 -7.56
CA ARG A 19 7.60 -2.47 -6.46
C ARG A 19 6.45 -2.55 -5.44
N VAL A 20 5.77 -1.43 -5.20
CA VAL A 20 4.58 -1.39 -4.34
C VAL A 20 3.43 -2.18 -4.95
N GLU A 21 3.12 -1.92 -6.21
CA GLU A 21 1.99 -2.56 -6.91
C GLU A 21 2.22 -4.05 -7.15
N ASN A 22 3.48 -4.48 -7.30
CA ASN A 22 3.86 -5.89 -7.45
C ASN A 22 4.13 -6.61 -6.12
N ALA A 23 3.90 -5.97 -4.97
CA ALA A 23 4.19 -6.52 -3.64
C ALA A 23 5.65 -6.99 -3.44
N GLU A 24 6.59 -6.37 -4.16
CA GLU A 24 8.04 -6.67 -4.10
C GLU A 24 8.75 -5.90 -2.97
N SER A 25 8.00 -5.11 -2.18
CA SER A 25 8.54 -4.36 -1.05
C SER A 25 7.59 -4.37 0.13
N SER A 26 8.14 -4.54 1.33
CA SER A 26 7.40 -4.35 2.57
C SER A 26 7.09 -2.86 2.75
N LEU A 27 5.81 -2.52 2.80
CA LEU A 27 5.36 -1.15 2.99
C LEU A 27 5.14 -0.85 4.47
N THR A 28 5.66 0.31 4.89
CA THR A 28 5.24 0.90 6.16
C THR A 28 3.84 1.50 6.02
N LEU A 29 3.12 1.63 7.13
CA LEU A 29 1.82 2.32 7.14
C LEU A 29 1.95 3.77 6.60
N SER A 30 3.04 4.46 6.93
CA SER A 30 3.32 5.80 6.41
C SER A 30 3.43 5.82 4.88
N SER A 31 4.04 4.80 4.28
CA SER A 31 4.13 4.68 2.83
C SER A 31 2.76 4.40 2.20
N LEU A 32 1.93 3.58 2.85
CA LEU A 32 0.56 3.29 2.41
C LEU A 32 -0.31 4.57 2.40
N ILE A 33 -0.22 5.39 3.45
CA ILE A 33 -0.93 6.67 3.55
C ILE A 33 -0.52 7.61 2.42
N LYS A 34 0.78 7.77 2.17
CA LYS A 34 1.26 8.63 1.07
C LYS A 34 0.85 8.12 -0.31
N HIS A 35 0.78 6.81 -0.48
CA HIS A 35 0.32 6.19 -1.72
C HIS A 35 -1.17 6.47 -1.96
N ALA A 36 -2.01 6.36 -0.92
CA ALA A 36 -3.43 6.68 -0.98
C ALA A 36 -3.67 8.17 -1.25
N ASP A 37 -2.94 9.06 -0.56
CA ASP A 37 -3.00 10.51 -0.79
C ASP A 37 -2.67 10.86 -2.26
N ALA A 38 -1.62 10.24 -2.81
CA ALA A 38 -1.25 10.43 -4.21
C ALA A 38 -2.32 9.91 -5.20
N LEU A 39 -3.11 8.91 -4.81
CA LEU A 39 -4.28 8.39 -5.55
C LEU A 39 -5.55 9.22 -5.33
N GLY A 40 -5.56 10.15 -4.37
CA GLY A 40 -6.75 10.89 -3.97
C GLY A 40 -7.78 10.03 -3.23
N VAL A 41 -7.32 9.03 -2.49
CA VAL A 41 -8.15 8.12 -1.68
C VAL A 41 -7.67 8.08 -0.24
N GLU A 42 -8.45 7.47 0.64
CA GLU A 42 -8.13 7.35 2.07
C GLU A 42 -7.74 5.92 2.45
N VAL A 43 -6.88 5.79 3.47
CA VAL A 43 -6.55 4.49 4.07
C VAL A 43 -7.43 4.27 5.29
N GLU A 44 -8.20 3.19 5.29
CA GLU A 44 -8.92 2.69 6.46
C GLU A 44 -8.18 1.46 7.06
N VAL A 45 -7.88 1.51 8.35
CA VAL A 45 -7.27 0.39 9.08
C VAL A 45 -8.28 -0.21 10.05
N ILE A 46 -8.74 -1.43 9.77
CA ILE A 46 -9.72 -2.13 10.59
C ILE A 46 -9.04 -3.29 11.32
N PHE A 47 -9.02 -3.23 12.65
CA PHE A 47 -8.62 -4.37 13.48
C PHE A 47 -9.82 -5.27 13.72
N LYS A 48 -9.74 -6.53 13.28
CA LYS A 48 -10.77 -7.54 13.54
C LYS A 48 -10.27 -8.51 14.60
N LYS A 49 -11.18 -8.98 15.47
CA LYS A 49 -10.88 -10.07 16.40
C LYS A 49 -10.52 -11.30 15.57
N LYS A 50 -9.38 -11.94 15.86
CA LYS A 50 -9.06 -13.25 15.27
C LYS A 50 -10.13 -14.24 15.75
N ASN A 51 -10.79 -14.89 14.80
CA ASN A 51 -11.62 -16.05 15.11
C ASN A 51 -10.67 -17.25 15.23
N GLU A 52 -10.86 -18.08 16.26
CA GLU A 52 -9.97 -19.23 16.55
C GLU A 52 -9.89 -20.25 15.38
N HIS A 53 -10.86 -20.21 14.45
CA HIS A 53 -10.93 -21.08 13.27
C HIS A 53 -9.99 -20.72 12.10
N ASP A 54 -9.38 -19.52 12.09
CA ASP A 54 -8.45 -19.10 11.01
C ASP A 54 -6.98 -19.48 11.29
N LEU A 55 -6.72 -20.27 12.34
CA LEU A 55 -5.38 -20.68 12.78
C LEU A 55 -4.90 -22.01 12.18
N LEU A 56 -5.54 -22.53 11.12
CA LEU A 56 -5.00 -23.73 10.45
C LEU A 56 -3.70 -23.38 9.72
N PRO A 57 -2.58 -24.05 10.03
CA PRO A 57 -1.32 -23.84 9.34
C PRO A 57 -1.40 -24.48 7.95
N THR A 58 -0.96 -23.75 6.93
CA THR A 58 -0.47 -24.33 5.66
C THR A 58 0.90 -24.92 5.85
#